data_AF-A0A956SXT2-F1
#
_entry.id   AF-A0A956SXT2-F1
#
_cell.length_a   1.000
_cell.length_b   1.000
_cell.length_c   1.000
_cell.angle_alpha   90.00
_cell.angle_beta   90.00
_cell.angle_gamma   90.00
#
_symmetry.space_group_name_H-M   'P 1'
#
loop_
_entity.id
_entity.type
_entity.pdbx_description
1 polymer ?
#
loop_
_entity_poly.entity_id
_entity_poly.type
_entity_poly.pdbx_seq_one_letter_code
_entity_poly.pdbx_strand_id
1 'polypeptide(L)'
;MPNVIARGDDGADGFGGTPGPTGAPGTKGKDAECHWDGDDSPDDGGKGGPGQPGSNGTAGQDGRNGSGIVIQVSDFIVGVDVDTRGGKGGNGGAGGPGGAGGKGG
;
A
#
# COMPACT_ATOMS: atom_id res chain seq x y z
N MET A 1 -16.31 -40.47 8.06
CA MET A 1 -16.60 -40.38 6.61
C MET A 1 -15.38 -39.80 5.92
N PRO A 2 -14.89 -40.40 4.82
CA PRO A 2 -13.78 -39.85 4.05
C PRO A 2 -14.15 -38.49 3.42
N ASN A 3 -13.15 -37.61 3.31
CA ASN A 3 -13.29 -36.27 2.75
C ASN A 3 -12.43 -36.12 1.49
N VAL A 4 -13.01 -35.61 0.42
CA VAL A 4 -12.31 -35.25 -0.82
C VAL A 4 -12.28 -33.73 -0.93
N ILE A 5 -11.07 -33.16 -0.87
CA ILE A 5 -10.85 -31.71 -0.88
C ILE A 5 -10.16 -31.34 -2.19
N ALA A 6 -10.83 -30.49 -2.97
CA ALA A 6 -10.43 -30.02 -4.28
C ALA A 6 -10.56 -28.49 -4.34
N ARG A 7 -9.98 -27.81 -3.34
CA ARG A 7 -10.05 -26.35 -3.22
C ARG A 7 -9.02 -25.65 -4.09
N GLY A 8 -9.42 -24.51 -4.63
CA GLY A 8 -8.52 -23.63 -5.35
C GLY A 8 -7.60 -22.85 -4.41
N ASP A 9 -6.46 -22.42 -4.92
CA ASP A 9 -5.50 -21.59 -4.16
C ASP A 9 -6.08 -20.20 -3.89
N ASP A 10 -5.86 -19.67 -2.69
CA ASP A 10 -6.16 -18.28 -2.39
C ASP A 10 -5.26 -17.33 -3.21
N GLY A 11 -5.82 -16.18 -3.57
CA GLY A 11 -5.10 -15.11 -4.24
C GLY A 11 -4.15 -14.40 -3.28
N ALA A 12 -2.98 -13.97 -3.78
CA ALA A 12 -2.02 -13.22 -2.99
C ALA A 12 -2.54 -11.81 -2.66
N ASP A 13 -2.27 -11.35 -1.43
CA ASP A 13 -2.58 -9.98 -1.02
C ASP A 13 -1.77 -8.94 -1.82
N GLY A 14 -2.34 -7.76 -1.99
CA GLY A 14 -1.68 -6.63 -2.63
C GLY A 14 -0.57 -6.03 -1.75
N PHE A 15 0.43 -5.43 -2.39
CA PHE A 15 1.50 -4.73 -1.68
C PHE A 15 1.03 -3.35 -1.19
N GLY A 16 1.54 -2.93 -0.03
CA GLY A 16 1.28 -1.58 0.49
C GLY A 16 1.91 -0.49 -0.38
N GLY A 17 1.29 0.69 -0.35
CA GLY A 17 1.81 1.88 -1.01
C GLY A 17 3.07 2.42 -0.35
N THR A 18 3.89 3.11 -1.12
CA THR A 18 5.12 3.76 -0.66
C THR A 18 4.84 5.10 0.04
N PRO A 19 5.65 5.51 1.02
CA PRO A 19 5.55 6.84 1.62
C PRO A 19 5.65 7.98 0.62
N GLY A 20 4.95 9.08 0.90
CA GLY A 20 5.03 10.30 0.12
C GLY A 20 6.35 11.05 0.36
N PRO A 21 6.89 11.75 -0.65
CA PRO A 21 8.07 12.60 -0.48
C PRO A 21 7.90 13.71 0.57
N THR A 22 8.97 14.02 1.28
CA THR A 22 9.03 15.19 2.17
C THR A 22 8.92 16.50 1.38
N GLY A 23 8.26 17.50 1.96
CA GLY A 23 8.15 18.83 1.37
C GLY A 23 9.49 19.55 1.22
N ALA A 24 9.56 20.45 0.25
CA ALA A 24 10.77 21.24 0.00
C ALA A 24 11.11 22.13 1.22
N PRO A 25 12.40 22.32 1.56
CA PRO A 25 12.80 23.30 2.57
C PRO A 25 12.37 24.72 2.20
N GLY A 26 12.13 25.54 3.22
CA GLY A 26 11.94 26.97 3.07
C GLY A 26 13.21 27.68 2.59
N THR A 27 13.04 28.83 1.93
CA THR A 27 14.18 29.68 1.53
C THR A 27 14.79 30.33 2.77
N LYS A 28 16.12 30.36 2.86
CA LYS A 28 16.79 31.05 3.98
C LYS A 28 16.43 32.54 3.98
N GLY A 29 16.13 33.10 5.14
CA GLY A 29 16.02 34.55 5.33
C GLY A 29 17.34 35.27 5.03
N LYS A 30 17.27 36.57 4.75
CA LYS A 30 18.48 37.40 4.54
C LYS A 30 18.83 38.13 5.84
N ASP A 31 20.13 38.16 6.14
CA ASP A 31 20.65 38.94 7.26
C ASP A 31 20.63 40.43 6.91
N ALA A 32 20.70 41.29 7.92
CA ALA A 32 20.84 42.73 7.71
C ALA A 32 22.29 43.06 7.30
N GLU A 33 22.47 43.99 6.37
CA GLU A 33 23.80 44.45 5.96
C GLU A 33 23.90 45.96 6.18
N CYS A 34 24.92 46.40 6.94
CA CYS A 34 25.14 47.82 7.19
C CYS A 34 26.09 48.41 6.14
N HIS A 35 25.69 49.54 5.54
CA HIS A 35 26.52 50.28 4.59
C HIS A 35 26.73 51.73 5.04
N TRP A 36 27.68 52.42 4.42
CA TRP A 36 28.06 53.79 4.80
C TRP A 36 26.99 54.84 4.45
N ASP A 37 26.09 54.51 3.52
CA ASP A 37 25.01 55.36 3.01
C ASP A 37 23.60 54.82 3.35
N GLY A 38 23.51 53.75 4.14
CA GLY A 38 22.26 53.18 4.64
C GLY A 38 22.36 51.68 4.89
N ASP A 39 21.45 51.15 5.70
CA ASP A 39 21.43 49.72 6.03
C ASP A 39 20.34 48.99 5.24
N ASP A 40 20.65 47.78 4.77
CA ASP A 40 19.68 46.85 4.22
C ASP A 40 18.99 46.08 5.36
N SER A 41 17.66 46.16 5.40
CA SER A 41 16.87 45.41 6.37
C SER A 41 16.99 43.89 6.16
N PRO A 42 16.96 43.08 7.24
CA PRO A 42 16.83 41.64 7.12
C PRO A 42 15.45 41.25 6.56
N ASP A 43 15.30 40.01 6.11
CA ASP A 43 14.00 39.42 5.75
C ASP A 43 13.87 38.02 6.34
N ASP A 44 12.64 37.62 6.66
CA ASP A 44 12.33 36.35 7.26
C ASP A 44 12.61 35.18 6.31
N GLY A 45 12.89 34.01 6.88
CA GLY A 45 12.95 32.77 6.12
C GLY A 45 11.58 32.33 5.61
N GLY A 46 11.58 31.69 4.45
CA GLY A 46 10.38 31.13 3.84
C GLY A 46 9.85 29.92 4.61
N LYS A 47 8.55 29.69 4.55
CA LYS A 47 7.94 28.45 5.06
C LYS A 47 8.42 27.23 4.26
N GLY A 48 8.56 26.10 4.95
CA GLY A 48 8.72 24.81 4.28
C GLY A 48 7.47 24.44 3.47
N GLY A 49 7.68 23.74 2.36
CA GLY A 49 6.60 23.21 1.52
C GLY A 49 5.84 22.07 2.19
N PRO A 50 4.60 21.78 1.77
CA PRO A 50 3.87 20.62 2.26
C PRO A 50 4.53 19.31 1.81
N GLY A 51 4.40 18.27 2.62
CA GLY A 51 4.71 16.90 2.18
C GLY A 51 3.73 16.42 1.12
N GLN A 52 4.18 15.49 0.28
CA GLN A 52 3.37 14.94 -0.80
C GLN A 52 2.57 13.69 -0.35
N PRO A 53 1.44 13.35 -0.99
CA PRO A 53 0.72 12.12 -0.68
C PRO A 53 1.58 10.86 -0.86
N GLY A 54 1.29 9.82 -0.08
CA GLY A 54 1.81 8.47 -0.34
C GLY A 54 1.16 7.84 -1.57
N SER A 55 1.78 6.79 -2.12
CA SER A 55 1.19 6.07 -3.25
C SER A 55 0.08 5.11 -2.79
N ASN A 56 -0.79 4.73 -3.72
CA ASN A 56 -1.81 3.72 -3.45
C ASN A 56 -1.16 2.35 -3.25
N GLY A 57 -1.78 1.48 -2.42
CA GLY A 57 -1.45 0.06 -2.42
C GLY A 57 -1.93 -0.62 -3.71
N THR A 58 -1.40 -1.80 -4.00
CA THR A 58 -1.81 -2.58 -5.18
C THR A 58 -3.08 -3.38 -4.89
N ALA A 59 -3.81 -3.76 -5.93
CA ALA A 59 -4.87 -4.76 -5.80
C ALA A 59 -4.29 -6.11 -5.33
N GLY A 60 -5.11 -6.88 -4.60
CA GLY A 60 -4.86 -8.31 -4.39
C GLY A 60 -5.13 -9.09 -5.67
N GLN A 61 -4.59 -10.31 -5.75
CA GLN A 61 -4.82 -11.22 -6.87
C GLN A 61 -6.11 -12.03 -6.68
N ASP A 62 -6.69 -12.47 -7.78
CA ASP A 62 -7.84 -13.38 -7.74
C ASP A 62 -7.45 -14.74 -7.15
N GLY A 63 -8.37 -15.34 -6.39
CA GLY A 63 -8.27 -16.74 -5.99
C GLY A 63 -8.48 -17.66 -7.21
N ARG A 64 -7.87 -18.83 -7.18
CA ARG A 64 -8.03 -19.83 -8.25
C ARG A 64 -9.28 -20.66 -8.05
N ASN A 65 -9.81 -21.18 -9.14
CA ASN A 65 -10.91 -22.13 -9.08
C ASN A 65 -10.47 -23.43 -8.39
N GLY A 66 -11.39 -24.05 -7.63
CA GLY A 66 -11.25 -25.44 -7.23
C GLY A 66 -11.30 -26.37 -8.44
N SER A 67 -10.93 -27.63 -8.26
CA SER A 67 -10.98 -28.61 -9.34
C SER A 67 -12.33 -29.32 -9.38
N GLY A 68 -12.81 -29.58 -10.60
CA GLY A 68 -13.85 -30.58 -10.80
C GLY A 68 -13.29 -31.96 -10.49
N ILE A 69 -14.04 -32.77 -9.75
CA ILE A 69 -13.65 -34.12 -9.38
C ILE A 69 -14.68 -35.12 -9.88
N VAL A 70 -14.18 -36.22 -10.41
CA VAL A 70 -14.96 -37.39 -10.82
C VAL A 70 -14.57 -38.53 -9.88
N ILE A 71 -15.54 -39.04 -9.12
CA ILE A 71 -15.32 -40.15 -8.20
C ILE A 71 -15.90 -41.41 -8.84
N GLN A 72 -15.03 -42.36 -9.18
CA GLN A 72 -15.44 -43.69 -9.61
C GLN A 72 -15.53 -44.61 -8.39
N VAL A 73 -16.70 -45.21 -8.18
CA VAL A 73 -16.98 -46.06 -7.01
C VAL A 73 -17.18 -47.49 -7.48
N SER A 74 -16.38 -48.42 -6.93
CA SER A 74 -16.55 -49.86 -7.17
C SER A 74 -17.57 -50.50 -6.21
N ASP A 75 -17.61 -50.02 -4.95
CA ASP A 75 -18.58 -50.42 -3.93
C ASP A 75 -18.81 -49.24 -2.97
N PHE A 76 -20.07 -48.95 -2.62
CA PHE A 76 -20.46 -47.76 -1.85
C PHE A 76 -21.11 -48.15 -0.52
N ILE A 77 -20.29 -48.21 0.52
CA ILE A 77 -20.70 -48.72 1.85
C ILE A 77 -21.00 -47.56 2.82
N VAL A 78 -20.40 -46.38 2.61
CA VAL A 78 -20.59 -45.18 3.45
C VAL A 78 -20.50 -43.89 2.61
N GLY A 79 -21.09 -42.81 3.13
CA GLY A 79 -21.06 -41.49 2.50
C GLY A 79 -19.66 -40.87 2.39
N VAL A 80 -19.49 -39.98 1.40
CA VAL A 80 -18.30 -39.14 1.20
C VAL A 80 -18.70 -37.68 1.32
N ASP A 81 -17.86 -36.88 1.96
CA ASP A 81 -17.98 -35.42 1.96
C ASP A 81 -17.03 -34.84 0.89
N VAL A 82 -17.52 -33.85 0.14
CA VAL A 82 -16.83 -33.32 -1.03
C VAL A 82 -16.83 -31.79 -1.01
N ASP A 83 -15.64 -31.18 -0.95
CA ASP A 83 -15.44 -29.72 -0.96
C ASP A 83 -14.63 -29.29 -2.20
N THR A 84 -15.30 -28.66 -3.17
CA THR A 84 -14.73 -28.19 -4.46
C THR A 84 -14.73 -26.68 -4.62
N ARG A 85 -14.60 -25.93 -3.53
CA ARG A 85 -14.70 -24.45 -3.59
C ARG A 85 -13.47 -23.79 -4.21
N GLY A 86 -13.68 -22.63 -4.83
CA GLY A 86 -12.57 -21.75 -5.21
C GLY A 86 -11.84 -21.18 -4.00
N GLY A 87 -10.61 -20.73 -4.23
CA GLY A 87 -9.85 -19.96 -3.27
C GLY A 87 -10.44 -18.56 -3.11
N LYS A 88 -10.19 -17.95 -1.95
CA LYS A 88 -10.55 -16.56 -1.67
C LYS A 88 -9.64 -15.64 -2.50
N GLY A 89 -10.16 -14.50 -2.97
CA GLY A 89 -9.33 -13.42 -3.49
C GLY A 89 -8.45 -12.77 -2.40
N GLY A 90 -7.27 -12.30 -2.81
CA GLY A 90 -6.36 -11.55 -1.94
C GLY A 90 -6.96 -10.19 -1.56
N ASN A 91 -6.61 -9.71 -0.36
CA ASN A 91 -7.00 -8.38 0.08
C ASN A 91 -6.19 -7.31 -0.68
N GLY A 92 -6.75 -6.11 -0.84
CA GLY A 92 -5.99 -4.97 -1.37
C GLY A 92 -4.92 -4.49 -0.39
N GLY A 93 -3.80 -4.00 -0.92
CA GLY A 93 -2.76 -3.38 -0.12
C GLY A 93 -3.19 -2.03 0.45
N ALA A 94 -2.74 -1.70 1.67
CA ALA A 94 -3.00 -0.39 2.27
C ALA A 94 -2.29 0.74 1.51
N GLY A 95 -2.82 1.97 1.57
CA GLY A 95 -2.16 3.15 1.03
C GLY A 95 -0.89 3.52 1.82
N GLY A 96 0.07 4.15 1.15
CA GLY A 96 1.29 4.64 1.77
C GLY A 96 1.03 5.89 2.62
N PRO A 97 1.80 6.13 3.69
CA PRO A 97 1.67 7.33 4.50
C PRO A 97 2.04 8.59 3.70
N GLY A 98 1.41 9.72 4.02
CA GLY A 98 1.81 11.02 3.47
C GLY A 98 3.23 11.42 3.91
N GLY A 99 3.91 12.19 3.08
CA GLY A 99 5.21 12.76 3.38
C GLY A 99 5.15 13.83 4.47
N ALA A 100 6.23 13.98 5.22
CA ALA A 100 6.36 15.07 6.18
C ALA A 100 6.46 16.44 5.48
N GLY A 101 6.04 17.50 6.16
CA GLY A 101 6.30 18.87 5.70
C GLY A 101 7.80 19.19 5.66
N GLY A 102 8.18 20.10 4.78
CA GLY A 102 9.54 20.64 4.70
C GLY A 102 9.87 21.50 5.93
N LYS A 103 11.16 21.59 6.27
CA LYS A 103 11.64 22.50 7.32
C LYS A 103 11.51 23.96 6.86
N GLY A 104 11.20 24.88 7.77
CA GLY A 104 11.29 26.32 7.50
C GLY A 104 12.74 26.77 7.26
N GLY A 105 12.88 27.89 6.54
CA GLY A 105 14.17 28.52 6.23
C GLY A 105 14.56 29.62 7.20
#